data_AF-A0AA86E446-F1
#
_entry.id   AF-A0AA86E446-F1
#
_cell.length_a   1.000
_cell.length_b   1.000
_cell.length_c   1.000
_cell.angle_alpha   90.00
_cell.angle_beta   90.00
_cell.angle_gamma   90.00
#
_symmetry.space_group_name_H-M   'P 1'
#
loop_
_entity.id
_entity.type
_entity.pdbx_description
1 polymer ?
#
loop_
_entity_poly.entity_id
_entity_poly.type
_entity_poly.pdbx_seq_one_letter_code
_entity_poly.pdbx_strand_id
1 'polypeptide(L)'
;MELFRIHDDKFALLLDTPFELSKMENLIFALSEEMERLSFAYQNKNIEVEVHIGISFDHFEPLEKAQKALLVAKAENQPFVTYSEFANVLMSENEEAMEAMMKSAIENGQIVLHFQAIVDQNEEPFYYEALLRLAYHQTLQSPKLFLKIAKERNLYNALFESIAHKVAQLCDQTGLRLALNLSSEDLINTNHVSFLKTCFAEKSIVLEIQYDPKTPLGNLKKAMRELKDAGLMLALDNVELINEFEAGLIDVIKVHGDLIRNLALGASAQLTCKSLVVLAQSKHIQSVATHLNAKAVVEAARELEFDLFQGYIFEQPHSLV
;
A
#
# COMPACT_ATOMS: atom_id res chain seq x y z
N MET A 1 -8.34 26.69 1.72
CA MET A 1 -6.93 26.30 1.85
C MET A 1 -6.10 27.56 1.87
N GLU A 2 -5.33 27.76 2.92
CA GLU A 2 -4.53 28.97 3.13
C GLU A 2 -3.05 28.58 3.23
N LEU A 3 -2.19 29.31 2.51
CA LEU A 3 -0.74 29.07 2.48
C LEU A 3 -0.03 30.17 3.24
N PHE A 4 0.83 29.78 4.17
CA PHE A 4 1.66 30.66 4.97
C PHE A 4 3.13 30.33 4.74
N ARG A 5 3.98 31.36 4.67
CA ARG A 5 5.42 31.19 4.80
C ARG A 5 5.78 31.48 6.25
N ILE A 6 6.28 30.48 6.96
CA ILE A 6 6.60 30.60 8.39
C ILE A 6 7.95 31.28 8.54
N HIS A 7 9.00 30.68 7.95
CA HIS A 7 10.34 31.26 7.84
C HIS A 7 11.13 30.51 6.76
N ASP A 8 12.13 31.15 6.15
CA ASP A 8 13.06 30.54 5.20
C ASP A 8 12.41 29.62 4.15
N ASP A 9 12.68 28.32 4.23
CA ASP A 9 12.21 27.20 3.40
C ASP A 9 10.97 26.49 3.98
N LYS A 10 10.42 26.98 5.10
CA LYS A 10 9.26 26.39 5.77
C LYS A 10 7.97 27.11 5.43
N PHE A 11 7.04 26.32 4.91
CA PHE A 11 5.69 26.72 4.58
C PHE A 11 4.70 25.93 5.45
N ALA A 12 3.55 26.53 5.72
CA ALA A 12 2.42 25.86 6.36
C ALA A 12 1.19 26.00 5.48
N LEU A 13 0.49 24.88 5.28
CA LEU A 13 -0.75 24.81 4.55
C LEU A 13 -1.87 24.48 5.53
N LEU A 14 -2.85 25.38 5.67
CA LEU A 14 -4.00 25.17 6.53
C LEU A 14 -5.24 24.86 5.68
N LEU A 15 -5.88 23.76 6.00
CA LEU A 15 -7.14 23.36 5.39
C LEU A 15 -8.22 23.23 6.46
N ASP A 16 -9.12 24.21 6.48
CA ASP A 16 -10.30 24.19 7.35
C ASP A 16 -11.48 23.54 6.60
N THR A 17 -11.51 22.22 6.62
CA THR A 17 -12.60 21.42 6.03
C THR A 17 -12.89 20.20 6.92
N PRO A 18 -14.13 19.68 6.92
CA PRO A 18 -14.44 18.42 7.59
C PRO A 18 -13.44 17.32 7.21
N PHE A 19 -12.96 16.58 8.20
CA PHE A 19 -12.00 15.51 7.97
C PHE A 19 -12.66 14.36 7.19
N GLU A 20 -12.13 14.10 6.00
CA GLU A 20 -12.44 12.93 5.20
C GLU A 20 -11.10 12.33 4.76
N LEU A 21 -10.78 11.14 5.28
CA LEU A 21 -9.46 10.50 5.10
C LEU A 21 -9.02 10.48 3.64
N SER A 22 -9.92 10.14 2.73
CA SER A 22 -9.65 10.05 1.30
C SER A 22 -9.40 11.39 0.61
N LYS A 23 -10.14 12.44 0.98
CA LYS A 23 -9.86 13.80 0.48
C LYS A 23 -8.49 14.26 0.95
N MET A 24 -8.15 13.94 2.19
CA MET A 24 -6.87 14.28 2.77
C MET A 24 -5.73 13.52 2.11
N GLU A 25 -5.84 12.21 1.94
CA GLU A 25 -4.85 11.38 1.25
C GLU A 25 -4.67 11.85 -0.19
N ASN A 26 -5.75 12.09 -0.94
CA ASN A 26 -5.66 12.64 -2.30
C ASN A 26 -4.90 13.97 -2.34
N LEU A 27 -5.20 14.88 -1.40
CA LEU A 27 -4.51 16.16 -1.32
C LEU A 27 -3.02 16.00 -0.99
N ILE A 28 -2.69 15.13 -0.04
CA ILE A 28 -1.32 14.86 0.39
C ILE A 28 -0.52 14.24 -0.75
N PHE A 29 -1.07 13.24 -1.43
CA PHE A 29 -0.43 12.63 -2.59
C PHE A 29 -0.25 13.64 -3.72
N ALA A 30 -1.29 14.42 -4.05
CA ALA A 30 -1.19 15.44 -5.09
C ALA A 30 -0.14 16.52 -4.76
N LEU A 31 -0.08 16.97 -3.50
CA LEU A 31 0.95 17.93 -3.06
C LEU A 31 2.35 17.33 -3.15
N SER A 32 2.54 16.11 -2.62
CA SER A 32 3.81 15.41 -2.67
C SER A 32 4.33 15.25 -4.09
N GLU A 33 3.47 14.78 -5.00
CA GLU A 33 3.80 14.55 -6.41
C GLU A 33 4.13 15.86 -7.16
N GLU A 34 3.36 16.92 -6.94
CA GLU A 34 3.65 18.22 -7.56
C GLU A 34 4.98 18.79 -7.04
N MET A 35 5.33 18.55 -5.78
CA MET A 35 6.60 18.99 -5.23
C MET A 35 7.80 18.21 -5.81
N GLU A 36 7.67 16.89 -6.01
CA GLU A 36 8.74 16.07 -6.63
C GLU A 36 9.07 16.50 -8.07
N ARG A 37 8.10 17.08 -8.79
CA ARG A 37 8.30 17.58 -10.16
C ARG A 37 8.97 18.95 -10.23
N LEU A 38 9.14 19.65 -9.11
CA LEU A 38 9.73 20.98 -9.10
C LEU A 38 11.23 20.93 -9.41
N SER A 39 11.58 21.40 -10.60
CA SER A 39 12.96 21.68 -10.98
C SER A 39 13.10 23.12 -11.46
N PHE A 40 14.19 23.77 -11.07
CA PHE A 40 14.49 25.14 -11.44
C PHE A 40 15.77 25.20 -12.26
N ALA A 41 15.72 25.83 -13.42
CA ALA A 41 16.90 26.12 -14.20
C ALA A 41 17.53 27.44 -13.70
N TYR A 42 18.74 27.36 -13.15
CA TYR A 42 19.50 28.53 -12.72
C TYR A 42 20.97 28.40 -13.12
N GLN A 43 21.48 29.39 -13.86
CA GLN A 43 22.87 29.43 -14.34
C GLN A 43 23.34 28.13 -15.04
N ASN A 44 22.53 27.61 -15.97
CA ASN A 44 22.76 26.33 -16.67
C ASN A 44 22.90 25.11 -15.75
N LYS A 45 22.38 25.18 -14.52
CA LYS A 45 22.20 24.05 -13.61
C LYS A 45 20.72 23.82 -13.38
N ASN A 46 20.31 22.57 -13.36
CA ASN A 46 19.01 22.17 -12.85
C ASN A 46 19.14 22.00 -11.33
N ILE A 47 18.27 22.68 -10.60
CA ILE A 47 18.13 22.56 -9.16
C ILE A 47 16.85 21.77 -8.91
N GLU A 48 17.01 20.56 -8.38
CA GLU A 48 15.90 19.76 -7.88
C GLU A 48 15.58 20.20 -6.46
N VAL A 49 14.28 20.27 -6.12
CA VAL A 49 13.84 20.64 -4.79
C VAL A 49 13.24 19.43 -4.10
N GLU A 50 13.87 19.03 -3.01
CA GLU A 50 13.33 18.01 -2.12
C GLU A 50 12.41 18.67 -1.10
N VAL A 51 11.19 18.15 -0.99
CA VAL A 51 10.19 18.65 -0.05
C VAL A 51 9.77 17.51 0.87
N HIS A 52 9.77 17.78 2.16
CA HIS A 52 9.19 16.91 3.17
C HIS A 52 7.99 17.61 3.78
N ILE A 53 6.90 16.87 3.97
CA ILE A 53 5.63 17.41 4.49
C ILE A 53 5.29 16.72 5.81
N GLY A 54 5.14 17.51 6.87
CA GLY A 54 4.56 17.05 8.13
C GLY A 54 3.09 17.43 8.18
N ILE A 55 2.20 16.46 8.41
CA ILE A 55 0.75 16.66 8.35
C ILE A 55 0.16 16.50 9.74
N SER A 56 -0.84 17.30 10.11
CA SER A 56 -1.67 17.05 11.28
C SER A 56 -3.13 17.21 10.90
N PHE A 57 -3.97 16.26 11.33
CA PHE A 57 -5.42 16.30 11.16
C PHE A 57 -6.14 16.76 12.44
N ASP A 58 -5.39 17.16 13.46
CA ASP A 58 -5.92 17.54 14.76
C ASP A 58 -6.28 19.02 14.80
N HIS A 59 -7.31 19.38 15.57
CA HIS A 59 -7.68 20.78 15.80
C HIS A 59 -6.90 21.40 16.97
N PHE A 60 -6.31 20.59 17.85
CA PHE A 60 -5.52 21.04 18.99
C PHE A 60 -4.03 21.07 18.63
N GLU A 61 -3.44 22.27 18.65
CA GLU A 61 -2.03 22.53 18.33
C GLU A 61 -1.56 21.93 16.97
N PRO A 62 -2.32 22.11 15.87
CA PRO A 62 -2.05 21.47 14.57
C PRO A 62 -0.65 21.77 14.03
N LEU A 63 -0.17 23.01 14.22
CA LEU A 63 1.12 23.44 13.70
C LEU A 63 2.29 22.74 14.41
N GLU A 64 2.24 22.60 15.74
CA GLU A 64 3.28 21.91 16.49
C GLU A 64 3.32 20.42 16.11
N LYS A 65 2.15 19.81 16.00
CA LYS A 65 2.01 18.41 15.59
C LYS A 65 2.54 18.18 14.16
N ALA A 66 2.16 19.04 13.22
CA ALA A 66 2.69 19.01 11.85
C ALA A 66 4.23 19.18 11.83
N GLN A 67 4.78 20.05 12.67
CA GLN A 67 6.23 20.23 12.79
C GLN A 67 6.94 18.97 13.32
N LYS A 68 6.37 18.29 14.32
CA LYS A 68 6.92 16.99 14.80
C LYS A 68 6.92 15.94 13.69
N ALA A 69 5.82 15.84 12.95
CA ALA A 69 5.74 14.92 11.81
C ALA A 69 6.75 15.26 10.71
N LEU A 70 6.99 16.55 10.46
CA LEU A 70 7.99 17.01 9.50
C LEU A 70 9.41 16.57 9.89
N LEU A 71 9.75 16.57 11.17
CA LEU A 71 11.06 16.08 11.64
C LEU A 71 11.22 14.59 11.36
N VAL A 72 10.18 13.79 11.57
CA VAL A 72 10.17 12.35 11.25
C VAL A 72 10.30 12.13 9.74
N ALA A 73 9.57 12.89 8.92
CA ALA A 73 9.64 12.81 7.47
C ALA A 73 11.08 13.04 6.95
N LYS A 74 11.76 14.06 7.50
CA LYS A 74 13.17 14.33 7.18
C LYS A 74 14.12 13.23 7.65
N ALA A 75 13.92 12.71 8.86
CA ALA A 75 14.80 11.67 9.42
C ALA A 75 14.72 10.33 8.66
N GLU A 76 13.51 9.97 8.20
CA GLU A 76 13.23 8.70 7.51
C GLU A 76 13.25 8.83 5.98
N ASN A 77 13.66 10.00 5.46
CA ASN A 77 13.68 10.33 4.03
C ASN A 77 12.34 10.01 3.33
N GLN A 78 11.23 10.39 3.95
CA GLN A 78 9.87 10.22 3.43
C GLN A 78 9.36 11.55 2.87
N PRO A 79 8.63 11.55 1.75
CA PRO A 79 8.10 12.78 1.18
C PRO A 79 7.06 13.43 2.10
N PHE A 80 6.33 12.62 2.87
CA PHE A 80 5.45 13.11 3.92
C PHE A 80 5.31 12.13 5.08
N VAL A 81 4.96 12.66 6.25
CA VAL A 81 4.55 11.88 7.42
C VAL A 81 3.35 12.57 8.05
N THR A 82 2.33 11.78 8.36
CA THR A 82 1.21 12.23 9.17
C THR A 82 1.58 12.11 10.64
N TYR A 83 1.33 13.18 11.39
CA TYR A 83 1.44 13.21 12.83
C TYR A 83 0.63 12.07 13.40
N SER A 84 1.33 11.27 14.19
CA SER A 84 0.79 10.11 14.83
C SER A 84 1.19 10.21 16.29
N GLU A 85 0.20 10.34 17.17
CA GLU A 85 0.45 10.24 18.61
C GLU A 85 1.11 8.90 18.93
N PHE A 86 0.70 7.83 18.24
CA PHE A 86 1.37 6.54 18.26
C PHE A 86 2.86 6.66 17.92
N ALA A 87 3.25 7.35 16.83
CA ALA A 87 4.66 7.55 16.50
C ALA A 87 5.44 8.32 17.59
N ASN A 88 4.84 9.32 18.25
CA ASN A 88 5.51 10.03 19.34
C ASN A 88 5.68 9.18 20.59
N VAL A 89 4.63 8.42 20.97
CA VAL A 89 4.72 7.47 22.08
C VAL A 89 5.84 6.48 21.81
N LEU A 90 5.98 5.99 20.57
CA LEU A 90 7.08 5.11 20.18
C LEU A 90 8.47 5.77 20.30
N MET A 91 8.59 7.08 20.07
CA MET A 91 9.85 7.80 20.23
C MET A 91 10.19 8.13 21.69
N SER A 92 9.19 8.17 22.58
CA SER A 92 9.37 8.52 24.00
C SER A 92 9.42 7.32 24.94
N GLU A 93 8.80 6.21 24.56
CA GLU A 93 8.73 4.99 25.36
C GLU A 93 10.03 4.18 25.28
N ASN A 94 10.31 3.42 26.33
CA ASN A 94 11.40 2.46 26.30
C ASN A 94 11.00 1.19 25.53
N GLU A 95 11.99 0.34 25.25
CA GLU A 95 11.80 -0.85 24.42
C GLU A 95 10.75 -1.82 24.97
N GLU A 96 10.70 -2.00 26.29
CA GLU A 96 9.76 -2.92 26.96
C GLU A 96 8.31 -2.44 26.84
N ALA A 97 8.07 -1.15 27.01
CA ALA A 97 6.74 -0.55 26.88
C ALA A 97 6.22 -0.66 25.44
N MET A 98 7.09 -0.47 24.45
CA MET A 98 6.75 -0.61 23.03
C MET A 98 6.38 -2.07 22.68
N GLU A 99 7.14 -3.04 23.19
CA GLU A 99 6.82 -4.46 23.00
C GLU A 99 5.46 -4.82 23.63
N ALA A 100 5.23 -4.40 24.88
CA ALA A 100 3.97 -4.65 25.59
C ALA A 100 2.76 -4.04 24.88
N MET A 101 2.91 -2.80 24.36
CA MET A 101 1.86 -2.15 23.57
C MET A 101 1.54 -2.94 22.31
N MET A 102 2.55 -3.34 21.54
CA MET A 102 2.35 -4.09 20.30
C MET A 102 1.73 -5.47 20.56
N LYS A 103 2.18 -6.16 21.61
CA LYS A 103 1.61 -7.44 22.00
C LYS A 103 0.14 -7.31 22.39
N SER A 104 -0.19 -6.30 23.19
CA SER A 104 -1.57 -5.94 23.54
C SER A 104 -2.41 -5.63 22.29
N ALA A 105 -1.86 -4.89 21.32
CA ALA A 105 -2.58 -4.56 20.09
C ALA A 105 -2.92 -5.80 19.24
N ILE A 106 -2.02 -6.77 19.20
CA ILE A 106 -2.23 -8.06 18.52
C ILE A 106 -3.28 -8.89 19.26
N GLU A 107 -3.16 -9.03 20.58
CA GLU A 107 -4.02 -9.88 21.42
C GLU A 107 -5.44 -9.32 21.58
N ASN A 108 -5.57 -7.99 21.68
CA ASN A 108 -6.85 -7.31 21.91
C ASN A 108 -7.58 -6.89 20.62
N GLY A 109 -7.12 -7.38 19.46
CA GLY A 109 -7.80 -7.14 18.18
C GLY A 109 -7.77 -5.68 17.70
N GLN A 110 -6.80 -4.89 18.16
CA GLN A 110 -6.64 -3.48 17.76
C GLN A 110 -6.11 -3.36 16.32
N ILE A 111 -5.58 -4.45 15.76
CA ILE A 111 -5.20 -4.53 14.35
C ILE A 111 -6.45 -4.90 13.54
N VAL A 112 -6.99 -3.90 12.88
CA VAL A 112 -8.23 -3.97 12.10
C VAL A 112 -7.91 -4.05 10.60
N LEU A 113 -8.90 -4.52 9.83
CA LEU A 113 -8.78 -4.68 8.38
C LEU A 113 -9.75 -3.71 7.73
N HIS A 114 -9.23 -2.88 6.83
CA HIS A 114 -10.03 -2.19 5.83
C HIS A 114 -9.91 -2.93 4.51
N PHE A 115 -10.85 -2.69 3.62
CA PHE A 115 -10.96 -3.40 2.35
C PHE A 115 -11.16 -2.40 1.21
N GLN A 116 -10.51 -2.68 0.09
CA GLN A 116 -10.68 -1.91 -1.14
C GLN A 116 -10.87 -2.87 -2.31
N ALA A 117 -11.94 -2.67 -3.07
CA ALA A 117 -12.24 -3.48 -4.24
C ALA A 117 -11.20 -3.27 -5.35
N ILE A 118 -10.86 -4.39 -5.99
CA ILE A 118 -10.32 -4.47 -7.34
C ILE A 118 -11.50 -4.87 -8.21
N VAL A 119 -11.86 -4.04 -9.18
CA VAL A 119 -13.06 -4.21 -10.01
C VAL A 119 -12.74 -4.61 -11.44
N ASP A 120 -13.67 -5.27 -12.11
CA ASP A 120 -13.57 -5.61 -13.53
C ASP A 120 -13.99 -4.43 -14.44
N GLN A 121 -14.08 -4.70 -15.75
CA GLN A 121 -14.53 -3.74 -16.77
C GLN A 121 -15.94 -3.18 -16.54
N ASN A 122 -16.80 -3.95 -15.86
CA ASN A 122 -18.17 -3.56 -15.52
C ASN A 122 -18.26 -2.86 -14.16
N GLU A 123 -17.10 -2.62 -13.52
CA GLU A 123 -16.99 -2.07 -12.16
C GLU A 123 -17.53 -3.03 -11.08
N GLU A 124 -17.65 -4.32 -11.39
CA GLU A 124 -18.04 -5.36 -10.43
C GLU A 124 -16.81 -5.84 -9.64
N PRO A 125 -16.91 -6.02 -8.31
CA PRO A 125 -15.79 -6.48 -7.49
C PRO A 125 -15.27 -7.87 -7.91
N PHE A 126 -14.00 -7.92 -8.32
CA PHE A 126 -13.28 -9.16 -8.64
C PHE A 126 -12.65 -9.79 -7.38
N TYR A 127 -12.08 -8.97 -6.50
CA TYR A 127 -11.71 -9.29 -5.11
C TYR A 127 -11.51 -8.01 -4.29
N TYR A 128 -11.37 -8.15 -2.98
CA TYR A 128 -11.09 -7.04 -2.06
C TYR A 128 -9.71 -7.18 -1.40
N GLU A 129 -8.86 -6.17 -1.54
CA GLU A 129 -7.58 -6.12 -0.86
C GLU A 129 -7.75 -5.83 0.63
N ALA A 130 -7.21 -6.69 1.50
CA ALA A 130 -7.21 -6.47 2.94
C ALA A 130 -6.03 -5.56 3.34
N LEU A 131 -6.37 -4.36 3.82
CA LEU A 131 -5.47 -3.29 4.21
C LEU A 131 -5.43 -3.17 5.73
N LEU A 132 -4.29 -3.52 6.31
CA LEU A 132 -4.08 -3.46 7.75
C LEU A 132 -4.12 -2.02 8.27
N ARG A 133 -4.78 -1.82 9.41
CA ARG A 133 -4.76 -0.58 10.19
C ARG A 133 -4.61 -0.92 11.67
N LEU A 134 -3.87 -0.11 12.40
CA LEU A 134 -3.83 -0.18 13.86
C LEU A 134 -4.77 0.88 14.44
N ALA A 135 -5.80 0.43 15.16
CA ALA A 135 -6.69 1.30 15.92
C ALA A 135 -5.97 1.77 17.18
N TYR A 136 -5.60 3.05 17.20
CA TYR A 136 -4.95 3.70 18.32
C TYR A 136 -5.71 4.96 18.70
N HIS A 137 -6.31 4.95 19.89
CA HIS A 137 -7.30 5.93 20.33
C HIS A 137 -8.42 6.11 19.29
N GLN A 138 -8.59 7.31 18.74
CA GLN A 138 -9.60 7.63 17.73
C GLN A 138 -9.03 7.68 16.30
N THR A 139 -7.81 7.14 16.10
CA THR A 139 -7.09 7.20 14.83
C THR A 139 -6.74 5.81 14.31
N LEU A 140 -6.65 5.71 12.98
CA LEU A 140 -6.17 4.51 12.29
C LEU A 140 -4.75 4.76 11.79
N GLN A 141 -3.82 3.93 12.24
CA GLN A 141 -2.41 4.02 11.87
C GLN A 141 -2.09 3.05 10.74
N SER A 142 -1.38 3.54 9.72
CA SER A 142 -0.92 2.75 8.58
C SER A 142 0.12 1.70 9.00
N PRO A 143 0.25 0.60 8.24
CA PRO A 143 0.97 -0.59 8.69
C PRO A 143 2.48 -0.44 8.83
N LYS A 144 3.09 0.51 8.12
CA LYS A 144 4.54 0.67 8.05
C LYS A 144 5.23 0.66 9.41
N LEU A 145 4.75 1.46 10.36
CA LEU A 145 5.42 1.64 11.64
C LEU A 145 5.24 0.43 12.56
N PHE A 146 4.01 -0.08 12.71
CA PHE A 146 3.77 -1.20 13.61
C PHE A 146 4.29 -2.53 13.07
N LEU A 147 4.36 -2.71 11.74
CA LEU A 147 5.01 -3.88 11.13
C LEU A 147 6.52 -3.87 11.39
N LYS A 148 7.17 -2.70 11.28
CA LYS A 148 8.60 -2.54 11.62
C LYS A 148 8.86 -2.97 13.07
N ILE A 149 8.05 -2.47 14.01
CA ILE A 149 8.18 -2.82 15.42
C ILE A 149 7.94 -4.31 15.66
N ALA A 150 6.90 -4.87 15.03
CA ALA A 150 6.62 -6.30 15.16
C ALA A 150 7.81 -7.16 14.70
N LYS A 151 8.52 -6.76 13.63
CA LYS A 151 9.75 -7.43 13.18
C LYS A 151 10.90 -7.25 14.17
N GLU A 152 11.21 -6.01 14.56
CA GLU A 152 12.30 -5.68 15.50
C GLU A 152 12.13 -6.35 16.87
N ARG A 153 10.88 -6.61 17.29
CA ARG A 153 10.54 -7.22 18.58
C ARG A 153 10.15 -8.69 18.49
N ASN A 154 10.39 -9.36 17.36
CA ASN A 154 10.07 -10.78 17.15
C ASN A 154 8.58 -11.15 17.34
N LEU A 155 7.67 -10.17 17.24
CA LEU A 155 6.22 -10.34 17.32
C LEU A 155 5.57 -10.59 15.95
N TYR A 156 6.34 -10.44 14.86
CA TYR A 156 5.84 -10.51 13.50
C TYR A 156 5.15 -11.84 13.16
N ASN A 157 5.66 -12.98 13.65
CA ASN A 157 5.03 -14.28 13.38
C ASN A 157 3.63 -14.38 14.02
N ALA A 158 3.48 -13.93 15.27
CA ALA A 158 2.18 -13.92 15.93
C ALA A 158 1.21 -12.97 15.23
N LEU A 159 1.71 -11.81 14.79
CA LEU A 159 0.94 -10.85 14.00
C LEU A 159 0.47 -11.45 12.67
N PHE A 160 1.39 -12.07 11.93
CA PHE A 160 1.14 -12.72 10.65
C PHE A 160 0.05 -13.78 10.75
N GLU A 161 0.18 -14.70 11.70
CA GLU A 161 -0.82 -15.77 11.92
C GLU A 161 -2.17 -15.20 12.35
N SER A 162 -2.19 -14.18 13.22
CA SER A 162 -3.41 -13.52 13.67
C SER A 162 -4.16 -12.85 12.50
N ILE A 163 -3.45 -12.11 11.65
CA ILE A 163 -4.02 -11.47 10.46
C ILE A 163 -4.59 -12.52 9.50
N ALA A 164 -3.80 -13.56 9.18
CA ALA A 164 -4.21 -14.59 8.25
C ALA A 164 -5.49 -15.32 8.72
N HIS A 165 -5.57 -15.67 10.01
CA HIS A 165 -6.80 -16.26 10.57
C HIS A 165 -7.99 -15.29 10.47
N LYS A 166 -7.79 -14.01 10.73
CA LYS A 166 -8.84 -13.00 10.64
C LYS A 166 -9.36 -12.85 9.20
N VAL A 167 -8.47 -12.83 8.22
CA VAL A 167 -8.85 -12.81 6.79
C VAL A 167 -9.56 -14.12 6.41
N ALA A 168 -9.04 -15.27 6.83
CA ALA A 168 -9.64 -16.57 6.57
C ALA A 168 -11.06 -16.67 7.12
N GLN A 169 -11.30 -16.18 8.34
CA GLN A 169 -12.63 -16.11 8.94
C GLN A 169 -13.57 -15.19 8.15
N LEU A 170 -13.08 -14.04 7.67
CA LEU A 170 -13.88 -13.12 6.87
C LEU A 170 -14.23 -13.67 5.49
N CYS A 171 -13.35 -14.45 4.86
CA CYS A 171 -13.68 -15.20 3.65
C CYS A 171 -14.91 -16.09 3.89
N ASP A 172 -14.94 -16.84 4.99
CA ASP A 172 -16.04 -17.75 5.32
C ASP A 172 -17.34 -17.01 5.66
N GLN A 173 -17.24 -15.87 6.36
CA GLN A 173 -18.39 -15.08 6.80
C GLN A 173 -19.07 -14.31 5.66
N THR A 174 -18.28 -13.77 4.74
CA THR A 174 -18.77 -12.87 3.69
C THR A 174 -19.00 -13.58 2.36
N GLY A 175 -18.32 -14.71 2.14
CA GLY A 175 -18.26 -15.38 0.84
C GLY A 175 -17.50 -14.59 -0.23
N LEU A 176 -16.88 -13.46 0.13
CA LEU A 176 -16.13 -12.62 -0.79
C LEU A 176 -14.73 -13.20 -1.03
N ARG A 177 -14.20 -12.94 -2.23
CA ARG A 177 -12.79 -13.15 -2.51
C ARG A 177 -12.00 -12.01 -1.89
N LEU A 178 -11.16 -12.33 -0.91
CA LEU A 178 -10.30 -11.35 -0.24
C LEU A 178 -8.86 -11.49 -0.75
N ALA A 179 -8.01 -10.51 -0.47
CA ALA A 179 -6.59 -10.58 -0.72
C ALA A 179 -5.76 -10.29 0.54
N LEU A 180 -4.74 -11.11 0.77
CA LEU A 180 -3.77 -10.93 1.86
C LEU A 180 -2.43 -10.45 1.28
N ASN A 181 -1.97 -9.30 1.75
CA ASN A 181 -0.67 -8.75 1.42
C ASN A 181 0.46 -9.54 2.11
N LEU A 182 1.46 -9.93 1.33
CA LEU A 182 2.64 -10.68 1.73
C LEU A 182 3.90 -10.01 1.18
N SER A 183 4.95 -9.97 1.99
CA SER A 183 6.29 -9.64 1.54
C SER A 183 6.99 -10.86 0.93
N SER A 184 7.99 -10.63 0.10
CA SER A 184 8.84 -11.71 -0.40
C SER A 184 9.54 -12.49 0.73
N GLU A 185 9.83 -11.85 1.87
CA GLU A 185 10.41 -12.49 3.06
C GLU A 185 9.47 -13.55 3.67
N ASP A 186 8.15 -13.30 3.68
CA ASP A 186 7.14 -14.24 4.17
C ASP A 186 7.16 -15.54 3.37
N LEU A 187 7.47 -15.47 2.08
CA LEU A 187 7.54 -16.63 1.19
C LEU A 187 8.88 -17.37 1.26
N ILE A 188 9.94 -16.73 1.73
CA ILE A 188 11.20 -17.42 2.02
C ILE A 188 11.05 -18.29 3.29
N ASN A 189 10.16 -17.92 4.19
CA ASN A 189 9.86 -18.70 5.39
C ASN A 189 8.94 -19.90 5.07
N THR A 190 9.52 -21.11 5.05
CA THR A 190 8.78 -22.35 4.75
C THR A 190 7.65 -22.65 5.75
N ASN A 191 7.74 -22.15 6.98
CA ASN A 191 6.67 -22.30 7.97
C ASN A 191 5.47 -21.43 7.62
N HIS A 192 5.71 -20.19 7.17
CA HIS A 192 4.64 -19.31 6.69
C HIS A 192 3.96 -19.89 5.45
N VAL A 193 4.73 -20.41 4.49
CA VAL A 193 4.16 -21.07 3.30
C VAL A 193 3.30 -22.27 3.69
N SER A 194 3.77 -23.11 4.61
CA SER A 194 3.01 -24.27 5.11
C SER A 194 1.74 -23.87 5.87
N PHE A 195 1.84 -22.80 6.65
CA PHE A 195 0.72 -22.23 7.38
C PHE A 195 -0.33 -21.65 6.42
N LEU A 196 0.07 -20.87 5.42
CA LEU A 196 -0.84 -20.28 4.42
C LEU A 196 -1.63 -21.36 3.67
N LYS A 197 -0.96 -22.43 3.23
CA LYS A 197 -1.63 -23.59 2.58
C LYS A 197 -2.73 -24.19 3.45
N THR A 198 -2.49 -24.28 4.76
CA THR A 198 -3.45 -24.85 5.70
C THR A 198 -4.55 -23.86 6.06
N CYS A 199 -4.20 -22.61 6.37
CA CYS A 199 -5.12 -21.56 6.80
C CYS A 199 -6.15 -21.23 5.71
N PHE A 200 -5.70 -21.21 4.45
CA PHE A 200 -6.51 -20.85 3.30
C PHE A 200 -6.92 -22.02 2.41
N ALA A 201 -6.81 -23.26 2.89
CA ALA A 201 -7.34 -24.42 2.19
C ALA A 201 -8.81 -24.19 1.83
N GLU A 202 -9.16 -24.37 0.55
CA GLU A 202 -10.51 -24.21 -0.01
C GLU A 202 -11.14 -22.80 0.13
N LYS A 203 -10.36 -21.78 0.51
CA LYS A 203 -10.84 -20.40 0.63
C LYS A 203 -10.68 -19.62 -0.66
N SER A 204 -11.60 -18.68 -0.90
CA SER A 204 -11.46 -17.69 -1.99
C SER A 204 -10.52 -16.57 -1.54
N ILE A 205 -9.21 -16.80 -1.69
CA ILE A 205 -8.15 -15.86 -1.30
C ILE A 205 -7.24 -15.59 -2.49
N VAL A 206 -6.75 -14.35 -2.57
CA VAL A 206 -5.61 -13.95 -3.39
C VAL A 206 -4.45 -13.62 -2.45
N LEU A 207 -3.28 -14.19 -2.69
CA LEU A 207 -2.07 -13.80 -1.97
C LEU A 207 -1.34 -12.75 -2.81
N GLU A 208 -1.36 -11.50 -2.37
CA GLU A 208 -0.67 -10.40 -3.06
C GLU A 208 0.77 -10.30 -2.56
N ILE A 209 1.71 -10.51 -3.46
CA ILE A 209 3.11 -10.65 -3.13
C ILE A 209 3.83 -9.38 -3.56
N GLN A 210 4.31 -8.60 -2.59
CA GLN A 210 5.21 -7.50 -2.86
C GLN A 210 6.60 -8.06 -3.20
N TYR A 211 7.00 -7.90 -4.45
CA TYR A 211 8.29 -8.37 -4.95
C TYR A 211 9.42 -7.47 -4.42
N ASP A 212 10.35 -8.06 -3.68
CA ASP A 212 11.64 -7.42 -3.35
C ASP A 212 12.72 -7.98 -4.29
N PRO A 213 13.32 -7.14 -5.17
CA PRO A 213 14.42 -7.54 -6.05
C PRO A 213 15.62 -8.16 -5.34
N LYS A 214 15.80 -7.89 -4.04
CA LYS A 214 16.87 -8.49 -3.22
C LYS A 214 16.58 -9.94 -2.86
N THR A 215 15.32 -10.37 -2.92
CA THR A 215 14.94 -11.76 -2.64
C THR A 215 15.45 -12.68 -3.75
N PRO A 216 16.14 -13.80 -3.41
CA PRO A 216 16.54 -14.79 -4.41
C PRO A 216 15.33 -15.34 -5.19
N LEU A 217 15.22 -14.95 -6.46
CA LEU A 217 14.07 -15.25 -7.31
C LEU A 217 13.74 -16.75 -7.39
N GLY A 218 14.77 -17.62 -7.40
CA GLY A 218 14.58 -19.07 -7.42
C GLY A 218 13.82 -19.60 -6.20
N ASN A 219 14.10 -19.07 -5.01
CA ASN A 219 13.43 -19.46 -3.77
C ASN A 219 11.99 -18.94 -3.75
N LEU A 220 11.80 -17.67 -4.15
CA LEU A 220 10.47 -17.07 -4.25
C LEU A 220 9.57 -17.87 -5.19
N LYS A 221 10.03 -18.16 -6.41
CA LYS A 221 9.28 -18.97 -7.37
C LYS A 221 8.96 -20.36 -6.85
N LYS A 222 9.87 -20.99 -6.09
CA LYS A 222 9.61 -22.29 -5.48
C LYS A 222 8.44 -22.20 -4.50
N ALA A 223 8.46 -21.22 -3.58
CA ALA A 223 7.37 -21.00 -2.63
C ALA A 223 6.04 -20.68 -3.32
N MET A 224 6.07 -19.84 -4.35
CA MET A 224 4.89 -19.53 -5.17
C MET A 224 4.32 -20.79 -5.84
N ARG A 225 5.16 -21.67 -6.41
CA ARG A 225 4.68 -22.94 -6.97
C ARG A 225 4.00 -23.81 -5.91
N GLU A 226 4.56 -23.90 -4.70
CA GLU A 226 3.91 -24.66 -3.62
C GLU A 226 2.52 -24.11 -3.25
N LEU A 227 2.34 -22.79 -3.30
CA LEU A 227 1.04 -22.16 -3.04
C LEU A 227 0.07 -22.36 -4.21
N LYS A 228 0.56 -22.29 -5.46
CA LYS A 228 -0.22 -22.61 -6.67
C LYS A 228 -0.69 -24.06 -6.68
N ASP A 229 0.18 -25.00 -6.33
CA ASP A 229 -0.13 -26.43 -6.24
C ASP A 229 -1.19 -26.72 -5.16
N ALA A 230 -1.28 -25.86 -4.14
CA ALA A 230 -2.34 -25.89 -3.13
C ALA A 230 -3.66 -25.21 -3.59
N GLY A 231 -3.73 -24.75 -4.84
CA GLY A 231 -4.92 -24.13 -5.42
C GLY A 231 -5.13 -22.65 -5.07
N LEU A 232 -4.14 -21.99 -4.47
CA LEU A 232 -4.24 -20.58 -4.09
C LEU A 232 -3.99 -19.68 -5.31
N MET A 233 -4.69 -18.54 -5.36
CA MET A 233 -4.44 -17.50 -6.36
C MET A 233 -3.30 -16.59 -5.90
N LEU A 234 -2.40 -16.24 -6.81
CA LEU A 234 -1.26 -15.36 -6.54
C LEU A 234 -1.36 -14.09 -7.38
N ALA A 235 -1.15 -12.96 -6.73
CA ALA A 235 -0.93 -11.67 -7.39
C ALA A 235 0.50 -11.18 -7.13
N LEU A 236 1.12 -10.53 -8.12
CA LEU A 236 2.32 -9.73 -7.87
C LEU A 236 1.95 -8.26 -7.74
N ASP A 237 2.35 -7.64 -6.64
CA ASP A 237 2.09 -6.24 -6.38
C ASP A 237 3.23 -5.33 -6.82
N ASN A 238 2.87 -4.11 -7.22
CA ASN A 238 3.77 -3.02 -7.56
C ASN A 238 4.82 -3.37 -8.65
N VAL A 239 4.41 -4.01 -9.74
CA VAL A 239 5.33 -4.48 -10.79
C VAL A 239 5.52 -3.50 -11.95
N GLU A 240 6.74 -3.48 -12.48
CA GLU A 240 7.06 -2.82 -13.76
C GLU A 240 7.37 -3.82 -14.88
N LEU A 241 7.79 -5.04 -14.53
CA LEU A 241 8.20 -6.10 -15.45
C LEU A 241 7.81 -7.48 -14.89
N ILE A 242 7.50 -8.42 -15.79
CA ILE A 242 7.10 -9.79 -15.43
C ILE A 242 7.82 -10.86 -16.25
N ASN A 243 8.88 -10.50 -16.97
CA ASN A 243 9.60 -11.40 -17.89
C ASN A 243 10.09 -12.65 -17.16
N GLU A 244 10.55 -12.46 -15.94
CA GLU A 244 11.08 -13.52 -15.10
C GLU A 244 10.05 -14.57 -14.73
N PHE A 245 8.75 -14.28 -14.63
CA PHE A 245 7.78 -15.25 -14.12
C PHE A 245 7.10 -16.04 -15.25
N GLU A 246 7.15 -17.37 -15.19
CA GLU A 246 6.51 -18.23 -16.18
C GLU A 246 4.96 -18.21 -16.11
N ALA A 247 4.31 -18.53 -17.23
CA ALA A 247 2.84 -18.63 -17.30
C ALA A 247 2.32 -19.70 -16.31
N GLY A 248 1.19 -19.40 -15.67
CA GLY A 248 0.57 -20.27 -14.65
C GLY A 248 1.14 -20.16 -13.24
N LEU A 249 2.24 -19.43 -13.03
CA LEU A 249 2.79 -19.17 -11.69
C LEU A 249 2.05 -18.03 -10.97
N ILE A 250 1.50 -17.08 -11.71
CA ILE A 250 0.81 -15.89 -11.21
C ILE A 250 -0.52 -15.78 -11.95
N ASP A 251 -1.56 -15.32 -11.24
CA ASP A 251 -2.89 -15.12 -11.79
C ASP A 251 -3.15 -13.64 -12.08
N VAL A 252 -2.60 -12.74 -11.26
CA VAL A 252 -2.84 -11.30 -11.33
C VAL A 252 -1.54 -10.50 -11.19
N ILE A 253 -1.42 -9.39 -11.91
CA ILE A 253 -0.35 -8.40 -11.68
C ILE A 253 -0.97 -7.04 -11.38
N LYS A 254 -0.45 -6.35 -10.38
CA LYS A 254 -0.78 -4.95 -10.08
C LYS A 254 0.36 -4.07 -10.55
N VAL A 255 0.09 -3.25 -11.55
CA VAL A 255 1.11 -2.39 -12.16
C VAL A 255 1.45 -1.24 -11.23
N HIS A 256 2.74 -0.91 -11.16
CA HIS A 256 3.28 0.14 -10.31
C HIS A 256 2.53 1.47 -10.51
N GLY A 257 2.12 2.11 -9.41
CA GLY A 257 1.32 3.34 -9.44
C GLY A 257 1.94 4.46 -10.27
N ASP A 258 3.27 4.63 -10.22
CA ASP A 258 4.01 5.60 -11.04
C ASP A 258 3.81 5.42 -12.55
N LEU A 259 3.75 4.18 -13.03
CA LEU A 259 3.49 3.91 -14.44
C LEU A 259 2.05 4.28 -14.79
N ILE A 260 1.09 3.94 -13.92
CA ILE A 260 -0.33 4.21 -14.12
C ILE A 260 -0.62 5.71 -14.10
N ARG A 261 -0.07 6.45 -13.13
CA ARG A 261 -0.25 7.91 -13.01
C ARG A 261 0.20 8.67 -14.26
N ASN A 262 1.23 8.18 -14.94
CA ASN A 262 1.79 8.80 -16.13
C ASN A 262 1.09 8.37 -17.44
N LEU A 263 0.07 7.51 -17.39
CA LEU A 263 -0.64 7.04 -18.59
C LEU A 263 -1.29 8.16 -19.40
N ALA A 264 -1.88 9.16 -18.74
CA ALA A 264 -2.59 10.24 -19.43
C ALA A 264 -1.66 11.26 -20.11
N LEU A 265 -0.38 11.34 -19.70
CA LEU A 265 0.53 12.42 -20.08
C LEU A 265 1.82 11.95 -20.78
N GLY A 266 2.19 10.68 -20.65
CA GLY A 266 3.50 10.17 -21.09
C GLY A 266 3.40 9.06 -22.12
N ALA A 267 3.82 9.33 -23.36
CA ALA A 267 3.93 8.31 -24.42
C ALA A 267 4.82 7.12 -24.02
N SER A 268 5.86 7.36 -23.22
CA SER A 268 6.72 6.31 -22.68
C SER A 268 5.98 5.38 -21.71
N ALA A 269 5.23 5.96 -20.76
CA ALA A 269 4.44 5.19 -19.79
C ALA A 269 3.36 4.35 -20.48
N GLN A 270 2.68 4.93 -21.48
CA GLN A 270 1.72 4.19 -22.31
C GLN A 270 2.36 3.01 -23.03
N LEU A 271 3.54 3.19 -23.64
CA LEU A 271 4.24 2.12 -24.34
C LEU A 271 4.67 0.99 -23.38
N THR A 272 5.19 1.35 -22.21
CA THR A 272 5.57 0.39 -21.16
C THR A 272 4.37 -0.39 -20.66
N CYS A 273 3.28 0.30 -20.28
CA CYS A 273 2.06 -0.35 -19.81
C CYS A 273 1.44 -1.24 -20.90
N LYS A 274 1.36 -0.76 -22.14
CA LYS A 274 0.88 -1.55 -23.27
C LYS A 274 1.69 -2.83 -23.46
N SER A 275 3.01 -2.73 -23.41
CA SER A 275 3.90 -3.90 -23.52
C SER A 275 3.67 -4.89 -22.37
N LEU A 276 3.46 -4.37 -21.15
CA LEU A 276 3.19 -5.17 -19.97
C LEU A 276 1.84 -5.89 -20.05
N VAL A 277 0.78 -5.19 -20.47
CA VAL A 277 -0.56 -5.78 -20.68
C VAL A 277 -0.51 -6.87 -21.74
N VAL A 278 0.11 -6.62 -22.90
CA VAL A 278 0.27 -7.63 -23.96
C VAL A 278 1.04 -8.86 -23.45
N LEU A 279 2.11 -8.66 -22.67
CA LEU A 279 2.86 -9.75 -22.07
C LEU A 279 2.02 -10.54 -21.06
N ALA A 280 1.25 -9.85 -20.21
CA ALA A 280 0.35 -10.47 -19.24
C ALA A 280 -0.72 -11.33 -19.95
N GLN A 281 -1.37 -10.77 -20.97
CA GLN A 281 -2.35 -11.49 -21.81
C GLN A 281 -1.74 -12.75 -22.44
N SER A 282 -0.52 -12.66 -22.98
CA SER A 282 0.19 -13.81 -23.58
C SER A 282 0.50 -14.93 -22.57
N LYS A 283 0.56 -14.60 -21.28
CA LYS A 283 0.78 -15.53 -20.17
C LYS A 283 -0.53 -15.92 -19.44
N HIS A 284 -1.68 -15.44 -19.92
CA HIS A 284 -2.99 -15.59 -19.28
C HIS A 284 -3.04 -15.02 -17.84
N ILE A 285 -2.39 -13.88 -17.63
CA ILE A 285 -2.35 -13.16 -16.35
C ILE A 285 -3.27 -11.95 -16.45
N GLN A 286 -4.11 -11.72 -15.44
CA GLN A 286 -4.96 -10.54 -15.34
C GLN A 286 -4.14 -9.32 -14.89
N SER A 287 -4.30 -8.19 -15.59
CA SER A 287 -3.59 -6.95 -15.32
C SER A 287 -4.47 -5.95 -14.57
N VAL A 288 -3.98 -5.43 -13.46
CA VAL A 288 -4.65 -4.40 -12.64
C VAL A 288 -3.96 -3.06 -12.83
N ALA A 289 -4.71 -2.06 -13.27
CA ALA A 289 -4.30 -0.66 -13.19
C ALA A 289 -4.67 -0.10 -11.81
N THR A 290 -3.67 0.27 -11.02
CA THR A 290 -3.81 0.76 -9.63
C THR A 290 -3.78 2.28 -9.54
N HIS A 291 -4.09 2.83 -8.36
CA HIS A 291 -4.04 4.28 -8.08
C HIS A 291 -4.89 5.15 -9.04
N LEU A 292 -6.02 4.60 -9.51
CA LEU A 292 -6.93 5.30 -10.41
C LEU A 292 -7.78 6.32 -9.65
N ASN A 293 -7.26 7.55 -9.58
CA ASN A 293 -7.88 8.65 -8.83
C ASN A 293 -8.45 9.76 -9.76
N ALA A 294 -8.23 9.65 -11.07
CA ALA A 294 -8.68 10.62 -12.06
C ALA A 294 -9.30 9.94 -13.29
N LYS A 295 -10.42 10.48 -13.80
CA LYS A 295 -11.15 9.93 -14.96
C LYS A 295 -10.28 9.73 -16.20
N ALA A 296 -9.41 10.71 -16.51
CA ALA A 296 -8.52 10.63 -17.67
C ALA A 296 -7.54 9.43 -17.58
N VAL A 297 -7.10 9.07 -16.37
CA VAL A 297 -6.21 7.92 -16.17
C VAL A 297 -6.98 6.60 -16.29
N VAL A 298 -8.25 6.57 -15.84
CA VAL A 298 -9.15 5.41 -16.03
C VAL A 298 -9.40 5.16 -17.51
N GLU A 299 -9.73 6.22 -18.27
CA GLU A 299 -9.95 6.13 -19.71
C GLU A 299 -8.71 5.60 -20.43
N ALA A 300 -7.53 6.15 -20.12
CA ALA A 300 -6.27 5.66 -20.66
C ALA A 300 -5.98 4.20 -20.29
N ALA A 301 -6.27 3.77 -19.05
CA ALA A 301 -6.12 2.38 -18.64
C ALA A 301 -7.09 1.44 -19.39
N ARG A 302 -8.34 1.86 -19.62
CA ARG A 302 -9.31 1.10 -20.42
C ARG A 302 -8.88 1.00 -21.89
N GLU A 303 -8.37 2.07 -22.48
CA GLU A 303 -7.82 2.08 -23.85
C GLU A 303 -6.63 1.14 -24.03
N LEU A 304 -5.85 0.92 -22.96
CA LEU A 304 -4.74 -0.02 -22.94
C LEU A 304 -5.16 -1.47 -22.62
N GLU A 305 -6.46 -1.73 -22.50
CA GLU A 305 -7.04 -3.07 -22.28
C GLU A 305 -6.56 -3.75 -20.99
N PHE A 306 -6.34 -2.97 -19.92
CA PHE A 306 -6.18 -3.52 -18.57
C PHE A 306 -7.41 -4.36 -18.18
N ASP A 307 -7.24 -5.51 -17.54
CA ASP A 307 -8.35 -6.39 -17.19
C ASP A 307 -9.16 -5.89 -15.98
N LEU A 308 -8.44 -5.33 -15.01
CA LEU A 308 -8.92 -4.98 -13.68
C LEU A 308 -8.47 -3.56 -13.28
N PHE A 309 -9.19 -2.96 -12.33
CA PHE A 309 -8.99 -1.58 -11.93
C PHE A 309 -9.07 -1.41 -10.41
N GLN A 310 -8.20 -0.55 -9.86
CA GLN A 310 -8.21 -0.21 -8.44
C GLN A 310 -7.87 1.27 -8.26
N GLY A 311 -8.65 1.96 -7.42
CA GLY A 311 -8.42 3.37 -7.10
C GLY A 311 -9.62 4.02 -6.43
N TYR A 312 -9.43 5.22 -5.88
CA TYR A 312 -10.46 5.92 -5.09
C TYR A 312 -11.66 6.38 -5.91
N ILE A 313 -11.54 6.35 -7.25
CA ILE A 313 -12.67 6.61 -8.12
C ILE A 313 -13.74 5.51 -8.07
N PHE A 314 -13.33 4.27 -7.76
CA PHE A 314 -14.22 3.12 -7.63
C PHE A 314 -14.62 2.94 -6.17
N GLU A 315 -13.64 2.81 -5.28
CA GLU A 315 -13.89 2.56 -3.87
C GLU A 315 -12.71 3.01 -3.00
N GLN A 316 -13.05 3.51 -1.80
CA GLN A 316 -12.08 3.85 -0.77
C GLN A 316 -11.98 2.73 0.28
N PRO A 317 -10.81 2.56 0.92
CA PRO A 317 -10.64 1.58 1.98
C PRO A 317 -11.64 1.76 3.14
N HIS A 318 -12.48 0.77 3.38
CA HIS A 318 -13.53 0.81 4.41
C HIS A 318 -13.65 -0.53 5.16
N SER A 319 -14.37 -0.56 6.29
CA SER A 319 -14.67 -1.81 6.98
C SER A 319 -15.82 -2.55 6.29
N LEU A 320 -15.67 -3.84 6.01
CA LEU A 320 -16.75 -4.68 5.47
C LEU A 320 -17.75 -5.15 6.54
N VAL A 321 -17.35 -5.11 7.81
CA VAL A 321 -18.12 -5.59 8.99
C VAL A 321 -18.02 -4.58 10.12
#